data_AF-A0A8T7HPK2-F1
#
_entry.id   AF-A0A8T7HPK2-F1
#
_cell.length_a   1.000
_cell.length_b   1.000
_cell.length_c   1.000
_cell.angle_alpha   90.00
_cell.angle_beta   90.00
_cell.angle_gamma   90.00
#
_symmetry.space_group_name_H-M   'P 1'
#
loop_
_entity.id
_entity.type
_entity.pdbx_description
1 polymer ?
#
loop_
_entity_poly.entity_id
_entity_poly.type
_entity_poly.pdbx_seq_one_letter_code
_entity_poly.pdbx_strand_id
1 'polypeptide(L)' 'MAEKRVNIVLDEDVHTKAKVIAVLKNITLNEFLEQAIEEAIKKDRQILERMK' A
#
# COMPACT_ATOMS: atom_id res chain seq x y z
N MET A 1 2.71 18.06 5.60
CA MET A 1 1.88 17.84 4.40
C MET A 1 0.45 17.66 4.86
N ALA A 2 -0.55 18.18 4.15
CA ALA A 2 -1.95 17.99 4.56
C ALA A 2 -2.36 16.52 4.31
N GLU A 3 -2.95 15.88 5.32
CA GLU A 3 -3.52 14.54 5.15
C GLU A 3 -4.75 14.62 4.24
N LYS A 4 -4.80 13.75 3.23
CA LYS A 4 -5.93 13.63 2.31
C LYS A 4 -6.56 12.27 2.46
N ARG A 5 -7.86 12.25 2.80
CA ARG A 5 -8.64 11.01 2.85
C ARG A 5 -9.02 10.59 1.43
N VAL A 6 -8.83 9.31 1.13
CA VAL A 6 -9.16 8.70 -0.15
C VAL A 6 -9.97 7.43 0.10
N ASN A 7 -11.01 7.22 -0.71
CA ASN A 7 -11.78 5.99 -0.70
C ASN A 7 -11.19 5.06 -1.76
N ILE A 8 -10.85 3.83 -1.37
CA ILE A 8 -10.29 2.81 -2.26
C ILE A 8 -11.25 1.64 -2.26
N VAL A 9 -11.70 1.26 -3.46
CA VAL A 9 -12.45 0.01 -3.65
C VAL A 9 -11.43 -1.11 -3.82
N LEU A 10 -11.58 -2.17 -3.02
CA LEU A 10 -10.77 -3.38 -3.11
C LEU A 10 -11.68 -4.56 -3.38
N ASP A 11 -11.17 -5.51 -4.15
CA ASP A 11 -11.78 -6.83 -4.24
C ASP A 11 -11.83 -7.48 -2.85
N GLU A 12 -12.89 -8.22 -2.55
CA GLU A 12 -13.15 -8.81 -1.24
C GLU A 12 -12.02 -9.78 -0.82
N ASP A 13 -11.50 -10.56 -1.76
CA ASP A 13 -10.39 -11.50 -1.50
C ASP A 13 -9.11 -10.74 -1.17
N VAL A 14 -8.84 -9.65 -1.88
CA VAL A 14 -7.65 -8.81 -1.67
C VAL A 14 -7.73 -8.13 -0.31
N HIS A 15 -8.88 -7.54 0.02
CA HIS A 15 -9.11 -6.92 1.32
C HIS A 15 -8.94 -7.93 2.47
N THR A 16 -9.48 -9.13 2.32
CA THR A 16 -9.37 -10.19 3.34
C THR A 16 -7.92 -10.62 3.55
N LYS A 17 -7.17 -10.86 2.47
CA LYS A 17 -5.75 -11.20 2.54
C LYS A 17 -4.92 -10.10 3.17
N ALA A 18 -5.16 -8.84 2.79
CA ALA A 18 -4.47 -7.69 3.35
C ALA A 18 -4.71 -7.57 4.87
N LYS A 19 -5.96 -7.78 5.32
CA LYS A 19 -6.31 -7.76 6.74
C LYS A 19 -5.58 -8.84 7.53
N VAL A 20 -5.54 -10.08 7.02
CA VAL A 20 -4.80 -11.18 7.66
C VAL A 20 -3.31 -10.84 7.79
N ILE A 21 -2.69 -10.32 6.72
CA ILE A 21 -1.28 -9.95 6.72
C ILE A 21 -0.99 -8.80 7.70
N ALA A 22 -1.85 -7.78 7.75
CA ALA A 22 -1.70 -6.67 8.68
C ALA A 22 -1.71 -7.15 10.14
N VAL A 23 -2.64 -8.07 10.48
CA VAL A 23 -2.69 -8.71 11.80
C VAL A 23 -1.41 -9.50 12.10
N LEU A 24 -0.93 -10.31 11.15
CA LEU A 24 0.32 -11.08 11.32
C LEU A 24 1.55 -10.19 11.52
N LYS A 25 1.55 -8.99 10.92
CA LYS A 25 2.60 -7.98 11.06
C LYS A 25 2.43 -7.08 12.30
N ASN A 26 1.37 -7.29 13.09
CA ASN A 26 1.01 -6.46 14.24
C ASN A 26 0.90 -4.95 13.90
N ILE A 27 0.31 -4.65 12.74
CA ILE A 27 0.02 -3.29 12.27
C ILE A 27 -1.44 -3.18 11.82
N THR A 28 -1.94 -1.97 11.68
CA THR A 28 -3.29 -1.73 11.15
C THR A 28 -3.34 -1.97 9.64
N LEU A 29 -4.54 -2.22 9.11
CA LEU A 29 -4.75 -2.35 7.67
C LEU A 29 -4.37 -1.06 6.92
N ASN A 30 -4.63 0.12 7.50
CA ASN A 30 -4.25 1.39 6.87
C ASN A 30 -2.74 1.53 6.77
N GLU A 31 -2.00 1.27 7.85
CA GLU A 31 -0.52 1.30 7.81
C GLU A 31 0.04 0.30 6.80
N PHE A 32 -0.55 -0.89 6.71
CA PHE A 32 -0.15 -1.88 5.71
C PHE A 32 -0.35 -1.35 4.27
N LEU A 33 -1.49 -0.72 3.99
CA LEU A 33 -1.79 -0.15 2.68
C LEU A 33 -0.89 1.04 2.35
N GLU A 34 -0.62 1.91 3.32
CA GLU A 34 0.31 3.04 3.16
C GLU A 34 1.72 2.57 2.79
N GLN A 35 2.24 1.57 3.52
CA GLN A 35 3.53 0.96 3.23
C GLN A 35 3.55 0.32 1.83
N ALA A 36 2.51 -0.42 1.46
CA ALA A 36 2.42 -1.06 0.15
C ALA A 36 2.41 -0.03 -1.00
N ILE A 37 1.68 1.08 -0.84
CA ILE A 37 1.66 2.19 -1.80
C ILE A 37 3.05 2.84 -1.90
N GLU A 38 3.69 3.12 -0.76
CA GLU A 38 5.02 3.74 -0.73
C GLU A 38 6.08 2.86 -1.42
N GLU A 39 6.05 1.55 -1.17
CA GLU A 39 6.93 0.57 -1.82
C GLU A 39 6.70 0.49 -3.33
N ALA A 40 5.44 0.53 -3.77
CA ALA A 40 5.11 0.54 -5.19
C ALA A 40 5.67 1.79 -5.89
N ILE A 41 5.45 2.98 -5.30
CA ILE A 41 5.98 4.24 -5.82
C ILE A 41 7.52 4.21 -5.89
N LYS A 42 8.20 3.67 -4.87
CA LYS A 42 9.66 3.53 -4.84
C LYS A 42 10.16 2.64 -5.99
N LYS A 43 9.52 1.50 -6.24
CA LYS A 43 9.87 0.57 -7.32
C LYS A 43 9.69 1.24 -8.69
N ASP A 44 8.57 1.93 -8.90
CA ASP A 44 8.27 2.58 -10.17
C ASP A 44 9.26 3.72 -10.46
N ARG A 45 9.62 4.50 -9.44
CA ARG A 45 10.64 5.55 -9.58
C ARG A 45 12.00 4.99 -10.00
N GLN A 46 12.42 3.88 -9.43
CA GLN A 46 13.68 3.22 -9.81
C GLN A 46 13.66 2.76 -11.28
N ILE A 47 12.52 2.30 -11.78
CA ILE A 47 12.36 1.94 -13.20
C ILE A 47 12.53 3.18 -14.08
N LEU A 48 11.86 4.29 -13.74
CA LEU A 48 11.96 5.54 -14.49
C LEU A 48 13.39 6.10 -14.51
N GLU A 49 14.13 6.00 -13.41
CA GLU A 49 15.53 6.44 -13.33
C GLU A 49 16.47 5.56 -14.16
N ARG A 50 16.17 4.26 -14.34
CA ARG A 50 16.95 3.36 -15.21
C ARG A 50 16.67 3.52 -16.70
N MET A 51 15.55 4.16 -17.06
CA MET A 51 15.17 4.42 -18.45
C MET A 51 15.63 5.78 -18.97
N LYS A 52 16.15 6.65 -18.09
CA LYS A 52 16.83 7.91 -18.45
C LYS A 52 18.33 7.68 -18.63
#